data_AF-A0A657IU75-F1
#
_entry.id   AF-A0A657IU75-F1
#
_cell.length_a   1.000
_cell.length_b   1.000
_cell.length_c   1.000
_cell.angle_alpha   90.00
_cell.angle_beta   90.00
_cell.angle_gamma   90.00
#
_symmetry.space_group_name_H-M   'P 1'
#
loop_
_entity.id
_entity.type
_entity.pdbx_description
1 polymer ?
#
loop_
_entity_poly.entity_id
_entity_poly.type
_entity_poly.pdbx_seq_one_letter_code
_entity_poly.pdbx_strand_id
1 'polypeptide(L)'
;MNLLLRPQVHGLEHVPSTGPAILASNHLSFLDPVLLPVAVPRPVSFLAKAEYFTAPGPLGRAMAAFFRAIHQIPLDRSGGQRSAGALEAARAVLAEGQLLGIYPEGHAIPGRAAAPAQARGWPGSHWRRGCPSCRWR
;
A
#
# COMPACT_ATOMS: atom_id res chain seq x y z
N MET A 1 15.99 4.43 18.50
CA MET A 1 15.81 4.74 17.06
C MET A 1 16.12 6.20 16.79
N ASN A 2 16.82 6.47 15.70
CA ASN A 2 17.60 7.68 15.40
C ASN A 2 16.75 8.93 15.05
N LEU A 3 17.30 10.12 15.33
CA LEU A 3 16.67 11.45 15.40
C LEU A 3 16.18 12.10 14.08
N LEU A 4 16.10 11.40 12.94
CA LEU A 4 15.95 12.03 11.61
C LEU A 4 14.58 11.88 10.93
N LEU A 5 13.78 10.88 11.28
CA LEU A 5 12.37 10.80 10.88
C LEU A 5 11.54 10.47 12.13
N ARG A 6 10.82 11.46 12.66
CA ARG A 6 9.78 11.26 13.68
C ARG A 6 8.42 11.35 13.00
N PRO A 7 7.96 10.29 12.29
CA PRO A 7 6.65 10.32 11.67
C PRO A 7 5.60 10.51 12.78
N GLN A 8 4.83 11.59 12.68
CA GLN A 8 3.64 11.75 13.49
C GLN A 8 2.52 11.01 12.79
N VAL A 9 2.04 9.95 13.43
CA VAL A 9 0.95 9.13 12.91
C VAL A 9 -0.29 9.43 13.74
N HIS A 10 -1.36 9.82 13.07
CA HIS A 10 -2.66 10.10 13.67
C HIS A 10 -3.69 9.18 13.03
N GLY A 11 -4.74 8.81 13.76
CA GLY A 11 -5.83 8.02 13.19
C GLY A 11 -5.58 6.51 13.14
N LEU A 12 -4.56 5.99 13.84
CA LEU A 12 -4.30 4.55 13.93
C LEU A 12 -5.46 3.77 14.54
N GLU A 13 -6.26 4.42 15.38
CA GLU A 13 -7.50 3.90 15.94
C GLU A 13 -8.56 3.56 14.88
N HIS A 14 -8.45 4.12 13.67
CA HIS A 14 -9.32 3.79 12.54
C HIS A 14 -8.84 2.55 11.77
N VAL A 15 -7.64 2.04 12.04
CA VAL A 15 -7.15 0.80 11.44
C VAL A 15 -7.83 -0.36 12.18
N PRO A 16 -8.58 -1.23 11.47
CA PRO A 16 -9.20 -2.38 12.10
C PRO A 16 -8.16 -3.25 12.81
N SER A 17 -8.42 -3.65 14.05
CA SER A 17 -7.53 -4.52 14.81
C SER A 17 -7.45 -5.93 14.23
N THR A 18 -8.50 -6.37 13.55
CA THR A 18 -8.60 -7.69 12.91
C THR A 18 -9.36 -7.60 11.59
N GLY A 19 -9.27 -8.65 10.77
CA GLY A 19 -9.97 -8.74 9.49
C GLY A 19 -9.37 -7.88 8.37
N PRO A 20 -9.87 -8.04 7.14
CA PRO A 20 -9.31 -7.37 5.98
C PRO A 20 -9.72 -5.91 5.88
N ALA A 21 -8.78 -5.07 5.44
CA ALA A 21 -9.07 -3.69 5.11
C ALA A 21 -8.16 -3.18 3.99
N ILE A 22 -8.61 -2.14 3.30
CA ILE A 22 -7.82 -1.43 2.31
C ILE A 22 -7.35 -0.11 2.91
N LEU A 23 -6.05 0.14 2.91
CA LEU A 23 -5.46 1.41 3.29
C LEU A 23 -5.20 2.22 2.02
N ALA A 24 -5.94 3.30 1.84
CA ALA A 24 -5.71 4.23 0.72
C ALA A 24 -4.88 5.42 1.22
N SER A 25 -3.70 5.61 0.64
CA SER A 25 -2.83 6.76 0.91
C SER A 25 -2.46 7.44 -0.39
N ASN A 26 -2.06 8.70 -0.32
CA ASN A 26 -1.38 9.38 -1.41
C ASN A 26 0.10 8.98 -1.46
N HIS A 27 0.65 8.89 -2.67
CA HIS A 27 2.02 8.48 -2.99
C HIS A 27 2.84 9.73 -3.35
N LEU A 28 3.44 10.31 -2.32
CA LEU A 28 4.15 11.58 -2.37
C LEU A 28 5.67 11.43 -2.27
N SER A 29 6.13 10.29 -1.77
CA SER A 29 7.54 9.91 -1.71
C SER A 29 7.76 8.48 -2.18
N PHE A 30 8.95 8.24 -2.74
CA PHE A 30 9.44 6.91 -3.04
C PHE A 30 9.49 5.99 -1.80
N LEU A 31 9.63 6.58 -0.61
CA LEU A 31 9.70 5.85 0.65
C LEU A 31 8.34 5.48 1.24
N ASP A 32 7.21 5.97 0.70
CA ASP A 32 5.88 5.68 1.25
C ASP A 32 5.57 4.17 1.37
N PRO A 33 5.91 3.33 0.36
CA PRO A 33 5.68 1.88 0.45
C PRO A 33 6.52 1.18 1.52
N VAL A 34 7.48 1.87 2.14
CA VAL A 34 8.29 1.36 3.25
C VAL A 34 7.83 1.98 4.57
N LEU A 35 7.60 3.29 4.60
CA LEU A 35 7.26 4.02 5.82
C LEU A 35 5.84 3.70 6.31
N LEU A 36 4.87 3.54 5.40
CA LEU A 36 3.49 3.22 5.80
C LEU A 36 3.36 1.84 6.45
N PRO A 37 3.89 0.74 5.88
CA PRO A 37 3.88 -0.56 6.56
C PRO A 37 4.57 -0.57 7.93
N VAL A 38 5.59 0.27 8.12
CA VAL A 38 6.31 0.37 9.41
C VAL A 38 5.53 1.22 10.44
N ALA A 39 4.75 2.20 9.99
CA ALA A 39 3.96 3.09 10.83
C ALA A 39 2.66 2.45 11.34
N VAL A 40 2.13 1.45 10.62
CA VAL A 40 0.88 0.77 10.95
C VAL A 40 1.18 -0.48 11.80
N PRO A 41 0.43 -0.74 12.89
CA PRO A 41 0.70 -1.86 13.80
C PRO A 41 0.39 -3.25 13.23
N ARG A 42 -0.17 -3.32 12.01
CA ARG A 42 -0.52 -4.55 11.30
C ARG A 42 0.26 -4.62 9.98
N PRO A 43 0.68 -5.82 9.54
CA PRO A 43 1.31 -5.97 8.22
C PRO A 43 0.41 -5.42 7.11
N VAL A 44 0.99 -4.59 6.25
CA VAL A 44 0.33 -4.00 5.08
C VAL A 44 1.10 -4.38 3.83
N SER A 45 0.43 -5.01 2.87
CA SER A 45 0.99 -5.32 1.57
C SER A 45 0.61 -4.24 0.57
N PHE A 46 1.59 -3.62 -0.09
CA PHE A 46 1.34 -2.72 -1.22
C PHE A 46 1.73 -3.39 -2.54
N LEU A 47 1.26 -2.81 -3.64
CA LEU A 47 1.67 -3.17 -4.98
C LEU A 47 2.96 -2.43 -5.34
N ALA A 48 4.04 -3.17 -5.55
CA ALA A 48 5.35 -2.66 -5.91
C ALA A 48 5.72 -3.02 -7.35
N LYS A 49 6.54 -2.19 -7.99
CA LYS A 49 6.97 -2.40 -9.37
C LYS A 49 7.70 -3.75 -9.53
N ALA A 50 7.26 -4.60 -10.47
CA ALA A 50 7.78 -5.96 -10.65
C ALA A 50 9.30 -6.00 -10.86
N GLU A 51 9.87 -4.96 -11.46
CA GLU A 51 11.30 -4.80 -11.71
C GLU A 51 12.14 -4.78 -10.42
N TYR A 52 11.55 -4.45 -9.26
CA TYR A 52 12.25 -4.58 -7.97
C TYR A 52 12.50 -6.02 -7.56
N PHE A 53 11.73 -6.97 -8.09
CA PHE A 53 11.83 -8.39 -7.78
C PHE A 53 12.66 -9.15 -8.81
N THR A 54 12.79 -8.62 -10.02
CA THR A 54 13.47 -9.27 -11.15
C THR A 54 14.79 -8.61 -11.54
N ALA A 55 15.22 -7.56 -10.83
CA ALA A 55 16.48 -6.88 -11.09
C ALA A 55 17.68 -7.87 -10.99
N PRO A 56 18.58 -7.91 -11.99
CA PRO A 56 19.71 -8.83 -11.99
C PRO A 56 20.81 -8.39 -11.01
N GLY A 57 21.73 -9.32 -10.72
CA GLY A 57 22.90 -9.07 -9.89
C GLY A 57 22.67 -9.16 -8.38
N PRO A 58 23.74 -9.03 -7.57
CA PRO A 58 23.65 -9.15 -6.11
C PRO A 58 22.78 -8.05 -5.48
N LEU A 59 22.86 -6.82 -5.99
CA LEU A 59 22.03 -5.71 -5.52
C LEU A 59 20.54 -5.93 -5.85
N GLY A 60 20.24 -6.44 -7.05
CA GLY A 60 18.88 -6.79 -7.43
C GLY A 60 18.29 -7.91 -6.55
N ARG A 61 19.09 -8.92 -6.21
CA ARG A 61 18.68 -9.97 -5.26
C ARG A 61 18.44 -9.42 -3.85
N ALA A 62 19.28 -8.51 -3.37
CA ALA A 62 19.10 -7.87 -2.07
C ALA A 62 17.82 -7.01 -2.05
N MET A 63 17.57 -6.25 -3.12
CA MET A 63 16.33 -5.47 -3.28
C MET A 63 15.10 -6.39 -3.31
N ALA A 64 15.14 -7.47 -4.10
CA ALA A 64 14.06 -8.44 -4.16
C ALA A 64 13.80 -9.12 -2.80
N ALA A 65 14.86 -9.45 -2.05
CA ALA A 65 14.74 -9.99 -0.69
C ALA A 65 14.10 -8.97 0.27
N PHE A 66 14.50 -7.70 0.19
CA PHE A 66 13.92 -6.62 1.00
C PHE A 66 12.41 -6.46 0.73
N PHE A 67 12.00 -6.30 -0.54
CA PHE A 67 10.59 -6.14 -0.89
C PHE A 67 9.73 -7.36 -0.53
N ARG A 68 10.28 -8.58 -0.61
CA ARG A 68 9.61 -9.79 -0.10
C ARG A 68 9.48 -9.79 1.43
N ALA A 69 10.51 -9.34 2.14
CA ALA A 69 10.50 -9.28 3.60
C ALA A 69 9.45 -8.29 4.15
N ILE A 70 9.14 -7.23 3.39
CA ILE A 70 8.07 -6.28 3.72
C ILE A 70 6.73 -6.63 3.03
N HIS A 71 6.54 -7.87 2.58
CA HIS A 71 5.28 -8.41 2.03
C HIS A 71 4.70 -7.63 0.84
N GLN A 72 5.56 -7.09 -0.02
CA GLN A 72 5.13 -6.33 -1.19
C GLN A 72 4.74 -7.26 -2.34
N ILE A 73 3.64 -6.93 -3.03
CA ILE A 73 3.09 -7.69 -4.14
C ILE A 73 3.68 -7.14 -5.45
N PRO A 74 4.34 -7.95 -6.28
CA PRO A 74 4.84 -7.50 -7.57
C PRO A 74 3.69 -7.17 -8.53
N LEU A 75 3.71 -5.97 -9.08
CA LEU A 75 2.78 -5.49 -10.09
C LEU A 75 3.54 -5.15 -11.37
N ASP A 76 3.18 -5.87 -12.44
CA ASP A 76 3.55 -5.51 -13.80
C ASP A 76 2.49 -4.57 -14.40
N ARG A 77 2.91 -3.36 -14.76
CA ARG A 77 2.04 -2.30 -15.31
C ARG A 77 1.94 -2.35 -16.84
N SER A 78 2.63 -3.28 -17.51
CA SER A 78 2.53 -3.47 -18.96
C SER A 78 1.19 -4.04 -19.42
N GLY A 79 0.36 -4.51 -18.47
CA GLY A 79 -1.01 -4.96 -18.72
C GLY A 79 -1.16 -6.48 -18.88
N GLY A 80 -2.38 -6.90 -19.20
CA GLY A 80 -2.72 -8.29 -19.50
C GLY A 80 -2.71 -9.23 -18.29
N GLN A 81 -2.38 -10.50 -18.53
CA GLN A 81 -2.42 -11.59 -17.53
C GLN A 81 -1.55 -11.30 -16.30
N ARG A 82 -0.47 -10.52 -16.46
CA ARG A 82 0.46 -10.19 -15.37
C ARG A 82 -0.14 -9.19 -14.38
N SER A 83 -0.92 -8.22 -14.87
CA SER A 83 -1.68 -7.32 -13.99
C SER A 83 -2.84 -8.04 -13.30
N ALA A 84 -3.44 -9.04 -13.95
CA ALA A 84 -4.47 -9.89 -13.34
C ALA A 84 -3.91 -10.73 -12.16
N GLY A 85 -2.71 -11.29 -12.31
CA GLY A 85 -2.04 -12.02 -11.23
C GLY A 85 -1.79 -11.16 -9.98
N ALA A 86 -1.44 -9.89 -10.16
CA ALA A 86 -1.27 -8.96 -9.05
C ALA A 86 -2.60 -8.64 -8.33
N LEU A 87 -3.71 -8.55 -9.07
CA LEU A 87 -5.04 -8.35 -8.48
C LEU A 87 -5.51 -9.58 -7.70
N GLU A 88 -5.26 -10.79 -8.21
CA GLU A 88 -5.56 -12.03 -7.49
C GLU A 88 -4.72 -12.17 -6.21
N ALA A 89 -3.43 -11.81 -6.26
CA ALA A 89 -2.57 -11.77 -5.08
C ALA A 89 -3.09 -10.75 -4.05
N ALA A 90 -3.53 -9.56 -4.49
CA ALA A 90 -4.14 -8.58 -3.61
C ALA A 90 -5.45 -9.08 -2.99
N ARG A 91 -6.26 -9.83 -3.75
CA ARG A 91 -7.45 -10.54 -3.25
C ARG A 91 -7.09 -11.58 -2.19
N ALA A 92 -6.02 -12.35 -2.40
CA ALA A 92 -5.55 -13.35 -1.45
C ALA A 92 -5.15 -12.72 -0.10
N VAL A 93 -4.40 -11.61 -0.13
CA VAL A 93 -4.04 -10.84 1.08
C VAL A 93 -5.30 -10.44 1.88
N LEU A 94 -6.34 -9.94 1.19
CA LEU A 94 -7.60 -9.61 1.85
C LEU A 94 -8.35 -10.87 2.32
N ALA A 95 -8.32 -11.97 1.56
CA ALA A 95 -8.94 -13.23 1.99
C ALA A 95 -8.28 -13.82 3.25
N GLU A 96 -6.98 -13.59 3.43
CA GLU A 96 -6.21 -13.96 4.63
C GLU A 96 -6.45 -13.00 5.82
N GLY A 97 -7.32 -11.99 5.64
CA GLY A 97 -7.64 -11.02 6.67
C GLY A 97 -6.53 -9.99 6.92
N GLN A 98 -5.60 -9.82 6.00
CA GLN A 98 -4.52 -8.84 6.08
C GLN A 98 -4.93 -7.49 5.48
N LEU A 99 -4.05 -6.49 5.62
CA LEU A 99 -4.27 -5.14 5.09
C LEU A 99 -3.64 -4.99 3.71
N LEU A 100 -4.41 -4.46 2.76
CA LEU A 100 -3.93 -4.10 1.43
C LEU A 100 -3.77 -2.59 1.32
N GLY A 101 -2.56 -2.13 1.00
CA GLY A 101 -2.26 -0.74 0.74
C GLY A 101 -2.43 -0.39 -0.75
N ILE A 102 -3.12 0.72 -1.04
CA ILE A 102 -3.27 1.26 -2.38
C ILE A 102 -2.93 2.76 -2.44
N TYR A 103 -2.45 3.16 -3.62
CA TYR A 103 -2.20 4.53 -4.01
C TYR A 103 -3.18 4.87 -5.15
N PRO A 104 -4.34 5.49 -4.88
CA PRO A 104 -5.43 5.63 -5.85
C PRO A 104 -5.05 6.45 -7.09
N GLU A 105 -4.04 7.32 -6.99
CA GLU A 105 -3.45 8.06 -8.12
C GLU A 105 -2.65 7.17 -9.10
N GLY A 106 -2.29 5.95 -8.73
CA GLY A 106 -1.56 4.99 -9.57
C GLY A 106 -0.08 5.34 -9.84
N HIS A 107 0.36 6.57 -9.57
CA HIS A 107 1.73 7.04 -9.78
C HIS A 107 2.14 8.01 -8.68
N ALA A 108 3.38 7.89 -8.20
CA ALA A 108 3.92 8.87 -7.26
C ALA A 108 4.06 10.24 -7.93
N ILE A 109 3.65 11.31 -7.25
CA ILE A 109 3.87 12.69 -7.69
C ILE A 109 5.05 13.27 -6.89
N PRO A 110 6.24 13.43 -7.48
CA PRO A 110 7.40 13.94 -6.76
C PRO A 110 7.17 15.37 -6.24
N GLY A 111 7.46 15.64 -4.96
CA GLY A 111 7.60 17.01 -4.44
C GLY A 111 6.44 17.59 -3.63
N ARG A 112 5.41 16.81 -3.27
CA ARG A 112 4.38 17.22 -2.30
C ARG A 112 4.64 16.55 -0.93
N ALA A 113 4.33 17.23 0.18
CA ALA A 113 4.50 16.67 1.52
C ALA A 113 3.41 15.63 1.84
N ALA A 114 3.80 14.47 2.39
CA ALA A 114 2.92 13.38 2.82
C ALA A 114 1.69 13.90 3.59
N ALA A 115 0.47 13.59 3.12
CA ALA A 115 -0.72 13.79 3.94
C ALA A 115 -0.84 12.62 4.93
N PRO A 116 -1.46 12.78 6.10
CA PRO A 116 -1.67 11.67 7.01
C PRO A 116 -2.49 10.57 6.31
N ALA A 117 -1.99 9.33 6.36
CA ALA A 117 -2.65 8.17 5.80
C ALA A 117 -4.05 8.00 6.40
N GLN A 118 -5.09 8.02 5.56
CA GLN A 118 -6.46 7.78 6.00
C GLN A 118 -6.81 6.31 5.79
N ALA A 119 -6.88 5.54 6.87
CA ALA A 119 -7.45 4.21 6.83
C ALA A 119 -8.95 4.30 6.55
N ARG A 120 -9.41 3.84 5.38
CA ARG A 120 -10.84 3.66 5.09
C ARG A 120 -11.14 2.17 5.01
N GLY A 121 -11.74 1.63 6.05
CA GLY A 121 -12.22 0.24 6.07
C GLY A 121 -13.19 -0.03 4.92
N TRP A 122 -13.08 -1.21 4.32
CA TRP A 122 -14.04 -1.71 3.32
C TRP A 122 -15.21 -2.38 4.07
N PRO A 123 -16.44 -1.83 4.07
CA PRO A 123 -17.53 -2.41 4.83
C PRO A 123 -18.45 -3.22 3.91
N GLY A 124 -18.41 -4.54 3.97
CA GLY A 124 -19.58 -5.36 3.66
C GLY A 124 -20.37 -5.54 4.95
N SER A 125 -21.39 -4.73 5.24
CA SER A 125 -22.76 -5.25 5.13
C SER A 125 -23.85 -4.22 4.79
N HIS A 126 -23.56 -2.94 4.53
CA HIS A 126 -24.56 -2.01 3.99
C HIS A 126 -23.93 -0.94 3.07
N TRP A 127 -24.17 -1.06 1.76
CA TRP A 127 -23.70 -0.13 0.72
C TRP A 127 -24.85 0.69 0.12
N ARG A 128 -24.55 1.98 -0.12
CA ARG A 128 -25.20 3.00 -1.00
C ARG A 128 -26.12 4.04 -0.33
N ARG A 129 -25.72 5.32 -0.42
CA ARG A 129 -26.09 6.26 -1.51
C ARG A 129 -25.13 7.46 -1.52
N GLY A 130 -25.01 8.10 -2.68
CA GLY A 130 -23.93 9.01 -3.06
C GLY A 130 -23.67 10.18 -2.11
N CYS A 131 -22.39 10.54 -1.97
CA CYS A 131 -21.97 11.80 -1.38
C CYS A 131 -21.62 12.76 -2.53
N PRO A 132 -22.42 13.81 -2.79
CA PRO A 132 -22.23 14.72 -3.93
C PRO A 132 -20.99 15.62 -3.82
N SER A 133 -20.23 15.54 -2.72
CA SER A 133 -19.12 16.45 -2.41
C SER A 133 -17.75 15.77 -2.35
N CYS A 134 -17.63 14.48 -2.70
CA CYS A 134 -16.33 13.82 -2.84
C CYS A 134 -15.62 14.29 -4.11
N ARG A 135 -15.04 15.48 -4.03
CA ARG A 135 -14.12 16.01 -5.02
C ARG A 135 -12.77 15.30 -4.83
N TRP A 136 -12.58 14.22 -5.60
CA TRP A 136 -11.24 13.74 -5.96
C TRP A 136 -10.58 14.86 -6.75
N ARG A 137 -9.64 15.57 -6.14
CA ARG A 137 -8.67 16.36 -6.91
C ARG A 137 -7.39 15.57 -6.99
#